data_AF-A0A946BGI9-F1
#
_entry.id   AF-A0A946BGI9-F1
#
_cell.length_a   1.000
_cell.length_b   1.000
_cell.length_c   1.000
_cell.angle_alpha   90.00
_cell.angle_beta   90.00
_cell.angle_gamma   90.00
#
_symmetry.space_group_name_H-M   'P 1'
#
loop_
_entity.id
_entity.type
_entity.pdbx_description
1 polymer ?
#
loop_
_entity_poly.entity_id
_entity_poly.type
_entity_poly.pdbx_seq_one_letter_code
_entity_poly.pdbx_strand_id
1 'polypeptide(L)'
;MENKYLSPTKYPNVISTSLGDPGRKAKPFAHNELKKSLEVIISKSKQKGGSLEDMFADKAKTLKASVNAILEEIKLREDLNASQFKKINGEICRQHTELMQLENLKGHYSFNLTKYLSEAKTNIETNVLELEKEKRKEGLECWRDLMFLKKYLMVSLKDYWELARKRGALERKIKY
;
A
#
# COMPACT_ATOMS: atom_id res chain seq x y z
N MET A 1 -23.57 -0.80 -48.40
CA MET A 1 -22.99 -0.02 -47.28
C MET A 1 -21.99 -0.91 -46.58
N GLU A 2 -20.73 -0.80 -46.97
CA GLU A 2 -19.64 -1.65 -46.51
C GLU A 2 -18.95 -0.97 -45.31
N ASN A 3 -19.02 -1.58 -44.14
CA ASN A 3 -18.24 -1.14 -43.00
C ASN A 3 -16.82 -1.74 -43.11
N LYS A 4 -15.86 -0.86 -43.42
CA LYS A 4 -14.43 -1.15 -43.44
C LYS A 4 -13.96 -1.44 -42.02
N TYR A 5 -13.67 -2.71 -41.73
CA TYR A 5 -12.95 -3.11 -40.52
C TYR A 5 -11.50 -2.60 -40.61
N LEU A 6 -11.18 -1.61 -39.78
CA LEU A 6 -9.80 -1.25 -39.44
C LEU A 6 -9.21 -2.39 -38.60
N SER A 7 -8.22 -3.08 -39.15
CA SER A 7 -7.44 -4.11 -38.48
C SER A 7 -6.46 -3.47 -37.48
N PRO A 8 -6.45 -3.88 -36.19
CA PRO A 8 -5.39 -3.49 -35.26
C PRO A 8 -4.16 -4.35 -35.54
N THR A 9 -3.26 -3.87 -36.40
CA THR A 9 -1.92 -4.42 -36.48
C THR A 9 -1.09 -3.94 -35.29
N LYS A 10 -0.47 -4.91 -34.61
CA LYS A 10 0.74 -4.79 -33.78
C LYS A 10 0.66 -3.89 -32.55
N TYR A 11 0.07 -4.42 -31.47
CA TYR A 11 0.59 -4.12 -30.13
C TYR A 11 1.73 -5.10 -29.82
N PRO A 12 2.88 -4.63 -29.32
CA PRO A 12 3.92 -5.52 -28.85
C PRO A 12 3.39 -6.33 -27.66
N ASN A 13 3.63 -7.64 -27.71
CA ASN A 13 3.43 -8.60 -26.63
C ASN A 13 3.98 -8.04 -25.31
N VAL A 14 3.13 -7.36 -24.54
CA VAL A 14 3.35 -7.23 -23.10
C VAL A 14 2.87 -8.55 -22.55
N ILE A 15 3.85 -9.43 -22.35
CA ILE A 15 3.73 -10.68 -21.61
C ILE A 15 2.88 -10.37 -20.37
N SER A 16 1.61 -10.78 -20.43
CA SER A 16 0.80 -10.98 -19.24
C SER A 16 1.48 -12.09 -18.47
N THR A 17 2.34 -11.72 -17.52
CA THR A 17 2.64 -12.56 -16.36
C THR A 17 1.38 -12.60 -15.49
N SER A 18 0.30 -13.17 -16.02
CA SER A 18 -0.84 -13.69 -15.28
C SER A 18 -0.52 -15.13 -14.90
N LEU A 19 0.44 -15.28 -13.99
CA LEU A 19 0.57 -16.49 -13.18
C LEU A 19 1.19 -16.07 -11.85
N GLY A 20 0.40 -15.29 -11.10
CA GLY A 20 0.66 -15.03 -9.70
C GLY A 20 0.45 -16.33 -8.93
N ASP A 21 1.56 -16.95 -8.55
CA ASP A 21 1.62 -17.97 -7.51
C ASP A 21 0.77 -17.52 -6.31
N PRO A 22 -0.35 -18.19 -5.97
CA PRO A 22 -1.26 -17.77 -4.91
C PRO A 22 -0.62 -17.79 -3.51
N GLY A 23 0.63 -18.27 -3.40
CA GLY A 23 1.41 -18.30 -2.17
C GLY A 23 2.34 -17.10 -1.91
N ARG A 24 2.61 -16.23 -2.90
CA ARG A 24 3.52 -15.08 -2.68
C ARG A 24 2.78 -13.93 -2.00
N LYS A 25 2.66 -14.02 -0.67
CA LYS A 25 2.38 -12.85 0.16
C LYS A 25 3.43 -11.77 -0.17
N ALA A 26 2.97 -10.58 -0.54
CA ALA A 26 3.85 -9.43 -0.70
C ALA A 26 4.66 -9.29 0.59
N LYS A 27 6.00 -9.34 0.48
CA LYS A 27 6.85 -9.15 1.65
C LYS A 27 6.63 -7.73 2.17
N PRO A 28 6.35 -7.55 3.48
CA PRO A 28 6.24 -6.23 4.08
C PRO A 28 7.53 -5.44 3.81
N PHE A 29 7.39 -4.12 3.65
CA PHE A 29 8.56 -3.27 3.49
C PHE A 29 9.45 -3.34 4.75
N ALA A 30 10.77 -3.37 4.58
CA ALA A 30 11.73 -3.60 5.67
C ALA A 30 11.95 -2.34 6.55
N HIS A 31 10.87 -1.84 7.16
CA HIS A 31 10.84 -0.62 7.97
C HIS A 31 11.89 -0.60 9.09
N ASN A 32 11.99 -1.72 9.82
CA ASN A 32 12.84 -1.81 11.00
C ASN A 32 14.33 -1.84 10.65
N GLU A 33 14.71 -2.44 9.53
CA GLU A 33 16.11 -2.51 9.08
C GLU A 33 16.60 -1.14 8.61
N LEU A 34 15.75 -0.42 7.87
CA LEU A 34 16.07 0.92 7.41
C LEU A 34 16.19 1.91 8.58
N LYS A 35 15.26 1.85 9.54
CA LYS A 35 15.27 2.68 10.76
C LYS A 35 16.54 2.49 11.58
N LYS A 36 16.93 1.23 11.82
CA LYS A 36 18.19 0.88 12.51
C LYS A 36 19.42 1.41 11.76
N SER A 37 19.43 1.26 10.44
CA SER A 37 20.55 1.75 9.60
C SER A 37 20.72 3.27 9.69
N LEU A 38 19.61 4.03 9.68
CA LEU A 38 19.63 5.49 9.86
C LEU A 38 20.12 5.92 11.25
N GLU A 39 19.74 5.20 12.31
CA GLU A 39 20.19 5.49 13.67
C GLU A 39 21.70 5.33 13.86
N VAL A 40 22.29 4.30 13.24
CA VAL A 40 23.74 4.05 13.27
C VAL A 40 24.51 5.18 12.60
N ILE A 41 24.06 5.66 11.44
CA ILE A 41 24.76 6.70 10.67
C ILE A 41 24.73 8.04 11.41
N ILE A 42 23.62 8.37 12.07
CA ILE A 42 23.45 9.65 12.78
C ILE A 42 24.19 9.67 14.11
N SER A 43 24.31 8.52 14.78
CA SER A 43 25.07 8.45 16.03
C SER A 43 26.56 8.73 15.83
N LYS A 44 27.08 8.49 14.63
CA LYS A 44 28.47 8.82 14.25
C LYS A 44 28.72 10.32 14.05
N SER A 45 27.69 11.19 14.02
CA SER A 45 27.84 12.61 13.66
C SER A 45 28.09 13.56 14.84
N LYS A 46 28.06 13.08 16.10
CA LYS A 46 28.15 13.88 17.35
C LYS A 46 29.55 14.42 17.72
N GLN A 47 30.41 14.77 16.77
CA GLN A 47 31.66 15.49 17.10
C GLN A 47 31.40 17.00 17.17
N LYS A 48 31.96 17.67 18.20
CA LYS A 48 31.94 19.14 18.35
C LYS A 48 32.56 19.78 17.10
N GLY A 49 31.76 20.48 16.32
CA GLY A 49 32.20 21.19 15.11
C GLY A 49 31.78 22.66 15.14
N GLY A 50 32.23 23.45 14.17
CA GLY A 50 31.88 24.86 14.07
C GLY A 50 30.45 25.06 13.56
N SER A 51 30.07 26.33 13.35
CA SER A 51 28.72 26.74 12.88
C SER A 51 28.24 25.96 11.65
N LEU A 52 29.15 25.61 10.72
CA LEU A 52 28.82 24.82 9.53
C LEU A 52 28.52 23.35 9.85
N GLU A 53 29.28 22.71 10.75
CA GLU A 53 28.99 21.35 11.22
C GLU A 53 27.66 21.26 11.97
N ASP A 54 27.32 22.29 12.76
CA ASP A 54 26.03 22.38 13.46
C ASP A 54 24.87 22.46 12.46
N MET A 55 24.98 23.30 11.42
CA MET A 55 23.98 23.35 10.34
C MET A 55 23.80 22.00 9.63
N PHE A 56 24.90 21.29 9.35
CA PHE A 56 24.83 19.95 8.76
C PHE A 56 24.19 18.93 9.71
N ALA A 57 24.49 19.02 11.01
CA ALA A 57 23.89 18.16 12.02
C ALA A 57 22.38 18.40 12.12
N ASP A 58 21.93 19.65 12.14
CA ASP A 58 20.51 19.98 12.19
C ASP A 58 19.76 19.54 10.94
N LYS A 59 20.35 19.77 9.76
CA LYS A 59 19.77 19.27 8.51
C LYS A 59 19.70 17.74 8.46
N ALA A 60 20.70 17.04 9.01
CA ALA A 60 20.66 15.58 9.16
C ALA A 60 19.57 15.11 10.13
N LYS A 61 19.36 15.81 11.25
CA LYS A 61 18.27 15.53 12.21
C LYS A 61 16.90 15.71 11.56
N THR A 62 16.66 16.83 10.88
CA THR A 62 15.41 17.10 10.17
C THR A 62 15.13 16.01 9.15
N LEU A 63 16.14 15.64 8.36
CA LEU A 63 15.97 14.63 7.33
C LEU A 63 15.72 13.23 7.91
N LYS A 64 16.35 12.88 9.04
CA LYS A 64 16.03 11.66 9.79
C LYS A 64 14.56 11.66 10.22
N ALA A 65 14.10 12.77 10.79
CA ALA A 65 12.71 12.90 11.23
C ALA A 65 11.76 12.73 10.04
N SER A 66 12.05 13.34 8.90
CA SER A 66 11.26 13.17 7.67
C SER A 66 11.24 11.72 7.18
N VAL A 67 12.39 11.04 7.13
CA VAL A 67 12.43 9.62 6.72
C VAL A 67 11.65 8.74 7.69
N ASN A 68 11.83 8.94 9.01
CA ASN A 68 11.08 8.20 10.01
C ASN A 68 9.57 8.44 9.89
N ALA A 69 9.14 9.69 9.69
CA ALA A 69 7.73 10.02 9.50
C ALA A 69 7.14 9.30 8.28
N ILE A 70 7.85 9.28 7.14
CA ILE A 70 7.41 8.55 5.95
C ILE A 70 7.33 7.03 6.21
N LEU A 71 8.27 6.47 6.98
CA LEU A 71 8.24 5.05 7.31
C LEU A 71 7.07 4.67 8.22
N GLU A 72 6.77 5.48 9.23
CA GLU A 72 5.61 5.24 10.09
C GLU A 72 4.29 5.44 9.30
N GLU A 73 4.23 6.39 8.39
CA GLU A 73 3.06 6.61 7.52
C GLU A 73 2.79 5.41 6.58
N ILE A 74 3.84 4.87 5.96
CA ILE A 74 3.72 3.64 5.14
C ILE A 74 3.16 2.50 6.00
N LYS A 75 3.73 2.28 7.19
CA LYS A 75 3.28 1.22 8.09
C LYS A 75 1.82 1.41 8.50
N LEU A 76 1.44 2.64 8.87
CA LEU A 76 0.07 2.98 9.21
C LEU A 76 -0.89 2.67 8.06
N ARG A 77 -0.52 2.98 6.82
CA ARG A 77 -1.35 2.70 5.64
C ARG A 77 -1.50 1.21 5.38
N GLU A 78 -0.43 0.43 5.55
CA GLU A 78 -0.46 -1.04 5.44
C GLU A 78 -1.37 -1.66 6.53
N ASP A 79 -1.24 -1.21 7.78
CA ASP A 79 -2.04 -1.69 8.91
C ASP A 79 -3.53 -1.34 8.74
N LEU A 80 -3.83 -0.13 8.28
CA LEU A 80 -5.20 0.33 8.02
C LEU A 80 -5.86 -0.48 6.90
N ASN A 81 -5.14 -0.71 5.80
CA ASN A 81 -5.63 -1.53 4.70
C ASN A 81 -5.87 -2.98 5.14
N ALA A 82 -4.97 -3.57 5.93
CA ALA A 82 -5.15 -4.92 6.46
C ALA A 82 -6.40 -5.02 7.36
N SER A 83 -6.63 -4.01 8.22
CA SER A 83 -7.81 -3.92 9.07
C SER A 83 -9.11 -3.80 8.28
N GLN A 84 -9.15 -2.91 7.27
CA GLN A 84 -10.30 -2.74 6.39
C GLN A 84 -10.60 -4.02 5.60
N PHE A 85 -9.57 -4.66 5.03
CA PHE A 85 -9.75 -5.93 4.31
C PHE A 85 -10.31 -7.02 5.22
N LYS A 86 -9.84 -7.11 6.48
CA LYS A 86 -10.39 -8.04 7.45
C LYS A 86 -11.87 -7.76 7.73
N LYS A 87 -12.25 -6.49 7.90
CA LYS A 87 -13.63 -6.07 8.12
C LYS A 87 -14.53 -6.41 6.93
N ILE A 88 -14.13 -6.03 5.71
CA ILE A 88 -14.90 -6.29 4.49
C ILE A 88 -15.04 -7.79 4.25
N ASN A 89 -13.97 -8.57 4.38
CA ASN A 89 -14.05 -10.03 4.23
C ASN A 89 -14.97 -10.66 5.29
N GLY A 90 -14.92 -10.18 6.54
CA GLY A 90 -15.83 -10.65 7.59
C GLY A 90 -17.30 -10.38 7.25
N GLU A 91 -17.59 -9.21 6.70
CA GLU A 91 -18.93 -8.83 6.24
C GLU A 91 -19.40 -9.70 5.08
N ILE A 92 -18.55 -9.91 4.07
CA ILE A 92 -18.84 -10.81 2.94
C ILE A 92 -19.13 -12.24 3.42
N CYS A 93 -18.34 -12.76 4.37
CA CYS A 93 -18.59 -14.07 4.97
C CYS A 93 -19.94 -14.12 5.70
N ARG A 94 -20.32 -13.05 6.42
CA ARG A 94 -21.63 -12.97 7.08
C ARG A 94 -22.76 -13.02 6.06
N GLN A 95 -22.67 -12.23 5.00
CA GLN A 95 -23.67 -12.18 3.92
C GLN A 95 -23.79 -13.52 3.18
N HIS A 96 -22.69 -14.22 2.93
CA HIS A 96 -22.75 -15.58 2.39
C HIS A 96 -23.40 -16.59 3.35
N THR A 97 -23.18 -16.43 4.66
CA THR A 97 -23.86 -17.25 5.67
C THR A 97 -25.37 -17.00 5.67
N GLU A 98 -25.78 -15.73 5.57
CA GLU A 98 -27.19 -15.34 5.45
C GLU A 98 -27.83 -15.91 4.17
N LEU A 99 -27.13 -15.87 3.03
CA LEU A 99 -27.58 -16.49 1.78
C LEU A 99 -27.81 -18.00 1.94
N MET A 100 -26.87 -18.72 2.57
CA MET A 100 -27.00 -20.15 2.81
C MET A 100 -28.22 -20.47 3.69
N GLN A 101 -28.50 -19.63 4.70
CA GLN A 101 -29.69 -19.77 5.54
C GLN A 101 -30.98 -19.56 4.73
N LEU A 102 -31.03 -18.55 3.86
CA LEU A 102 -32.18 -18.33 2.98
C LEU A 102 -32.40 -19.48 1.99
N GLU A 103 -31.34 -20.06 1.45
CA GLU A 103 -31.42 -21.21 0.54
C GLU A 103 -31.98 -22.46 1.24
N ASN A 104 -31.61 -22.70 2.49
CA ASN A 104 -32.15 -23.80 3.30
C ASN A 104 -33.66 -23.65 3.59
N LEU A 105 -34.18 -22.42 3.63
CA LEU A 105 -35.61 -22.16 3.87
C LEU A 105 -36.47 -22.40 2.62
N LYS A 106 -35.89 -22.37 1.42
CA LYS A 106 -36.62 -22.42 0.14
C LYS A 106 -37.43 -23.71 -0.09
N GLY A 107 -37.11 -24.80 0.62
CA GLY A 107 -37.79 -26.10 0.48
C GLY A 107 -39.16 -26.23 1.16
N HIS A 108 -39.58 -25.27 2.00
CA HIS A 108 -40.68 -25.50 2.97
C HIS A 108 -41.85 -24.48 2.96
N TYR A 109 -41.92 -23.53 2.02
CA TYR A 109 -42.87 -22.41 2.14
C TYR A 109 -43.71 -22.04 0.90
N SER A 110 -44.79 -21.29 1.16
CA SER A 110 -45.80 -20.84 0.18
C SER A 110 -45.27 -19.76 -0.77
N PHE A 111 -45.92 -19.62 -1.94
CA PHE A 111 -45.53 -18.73 -3.03
C PHE A 111 -45.24 -17.26 -2.62
N ASN A 112 -46.01 -16.70 -1.70
CA ASN A 112 -45.79 -15.33 -1.21
C ASN A 112 -44.48 -15.19 -0.41
N LEU A 113 -44.10 -16.22 0.35
CA LEU A 113 -42.82 -16.22 1.07
C LEU A 113 -41.65 -16.40 0.08
N THR A 114 -41.84 -17.18 -0.98
CA THR A 114 -40.84 -17.36 -2.04
C THR A 114 -40.43 -16.03 -2.69
N LYS A 115 -41.40 -15.11 -2.92
CA LYS A 115 -41.10 -13.76 -3.44
C LYS A 115 -40.24 -12.95 -2.46
N TYR A 116 -40.62 -12.90 -1.19
CA TYR A 116 -39.85 -12.18 -0.16
C TYR A 116 -38.42 -12.74 -0.01
N LEU A 117 -38.27 -14.07 -0.02
CA LEU A 117 -36.97 -14.73 0.02
C LEU A 117 -36.11 -14.39 -1.22
N SER A 118 -36.73 -14.27 -2.40
CA SER A 118 -36.02 -13.88 -3.64
C SER A 118 -35.55 -12.43 -3.64
N GLU A 119 -36.34 -11.51 -3.06
CA GLU A 119 -35.95 -10.11 -2.88
C GLU A 119 -34.81 -9.98 -1.86
N ALA A 120 -34.91 -10.68 -0.73
CA ALA A 120 -33.85 -10.73 0.27
C ALA A 120 -32.54 -11.29 -0.30
N LYS A 121 -32.61 -12.36 -1.09
CA LYS A 121 -31.45 -12.94 -1.79
C LYS A 121 -30.79 -11.92 -2.73
N THR A 122 -31.58 -11.28 -3.59
CA THR A 122 -31.07 -10.25 -4.53
C THR A 122 -30.39 -9.08 -3.79
N ASN A 123 -30.98 -8.65 -2.66
CA ASN A 123 -30.39 -7.60 -1.83
C ASN A 123 -29.04 -8.02 -1.24
N ILE A 124 -28.92 -9.24 -0.70
CA ILE A 124 -27.66 -9.72 -0.14
C ILE A 124 -26.61 -9.88 -1.26
N GLU A 125 -26.97 -10.42 -2.42
CA GLU A 125 -26.06 -10.53 -3.58
C GLU A 125 -25.56 -9.16 -4.04
N THR A 126 -26.44 -8.16 -4.05
CA THR A 126 -26.07 -6.76 -4.36
C THR A 126 -25.10 -6.21 -3.33
N ASN A 127 -25.34 -6.45 -2.04
CA ASN A 127 -24.44 -6.00 -0.98
C ASN A 127 -23.04 -6.65 -1.07
N VAL A 128 -22.97 -7.95 -1.38
CA VAL A 128 -21.69 -8.64 -1.59
C VAL A 128 -20.93 -8.02 -2.77
N LEU A 129 -21.63 -7.73 -3.87
CA LEU A 129 -21.04 -7.08 -5.03
C LEU A 129 -20.46 -5.71 -4.69
N GLU A 130 -21.19 -4.89 -3.92
CA GLU A 130 -20.72 -3.56 -3.49
C GLU A 130 -19.52 -3.65 -2.55
N LEU A 131 -19.52 -4.59 -1.60
CA LEU A 131 -18.36 -4.82 -0.72
C LEU A 131 -17.12 -5.27 -1.48
N GLU A 132 -17.27 -6.11 -2.51
CA GLU A 132 -16.14 -6.49 -3.37
C GLU A 132 -15.64 -5.32 -4.23
N LYS A 133 -16.52 -4.40 -4.64
CA LYS A 133 -16.11 -3.14 -5.29
C LYS A 133 -15.35 -2.24 -4.32
N GLU A 134 -15.85 -2.08 -3.10
CA GLU A 134 -15.21 -1.29 -2.05
C GLU A 134 -13.81 -1.82 -1.73
N LYS A 135 -13.68 -3.14 -1.54
CA LYS A 135 -12.40 -3.82 -1.31
C LYS A 135 -11.39 -3.57 -2.43
N ARG A 136 -11.83 -3.66 -3.70
CA ARG A 136 -10.98 -3.36 -4.86
C ARG A 136 -10.56 -1.89 -4.89
N LYS A 137 -11.48 -0.98 -4.60
CA LYS A 137 -11.21 0.46 -4.55
C LYS A 137 -10.19 0.78 -3.46
N GLU A 138 -10.40 0.30 -2.24
CA GLU A 138 -9.48 0.49 -1.12
C GLU A 138 -8.09 -0.08 -1.43
N GLY A 139 -8.03 -1.27 -2.03
CA GLY A 139 -6.76 -1.86 -2.46
C GLY A 139 -6.00 -0.99 -3.48
N LEU A 140 -6.70 -0.35 -4.41
CA LEU A 140 -6.11 0.56 -5.39
C LEU A 140 -5.64 1.88 -4.74
N GLU A 141 -6.44 2.44 -3.84
CA GLU A 141 -6.09 3.68 -3.11
C GLU A 141 -4.88 3.44 -2.22
N CYS A 142 -4.87 2.36 -1.43
CA CYS A 142 -3.72 1.97 -0.63
C CYS A 142 -2.46 1.76 -1.49
N TRP A 143 -2.57 1.05 -2.61
CA TRP A 143 -1.44 0.88 -3.53
C TRP A 143 -0.91 2.21 -4.04
N ARG A 144 -1.80 3.12 -4.46
CA ARG A 144 -1.42 4.45 -4.94
C ARG A 144 -0.70 5.24 -3.86
N ASP A 145 -1.24 5.27 -2.64
CA ASP A 145 -0.64 5.97 -1.50
C ASP A 145 0.75 5.42 -1.18
N LEU A 146 0.88 4.09 -1.11
CA LEU A 146 2.16 3.43 -0.88
C LEU A 146 3.20 3.77 -1.95
N MET A 147 2.79 3.88 -3.22
CA MET A 147 3.69 4.29 -4.31
C MET A 147 4.18 5.73 -4.12
N PHE A 148 3.31 6.66 -3.73
CA PHE A 148 3.71 8.04 -3.43
C PHE A 148 4.63 8.12 -2.22
N LEU A 149 4.30 7.42 -1.13
CA LEU A 149 5.13 7.39 0.08
C LEU A 149 6.51 6.78 -0.19
N LYS A 150 6.60 5.70 -0.97
CA LYS A 150 7.88 5.13 -1.40
C LYS A 150 8.67 6.10 -2.28
N LYS A 151 8.02 6.85 -3.16
CA LYS A 151 8.68 7.90 -3.95
C LYS A 151 9.25 8.99 -3.04
N TYR A 152 8.48 9.47 -2.06
CA TYR A 152 8.97 10.46 -1.09
C TYR A 152 10.13 9.93 -0.27
N LEU A 153 10.05 8.67 0.18
CA LEU A 153 11.14 8.01 0.89
C LEU A 153 12.43 8.00 0.06
N MET A 154 12.34 7.62 -1.22
CA MET A 154 13.50 7.60 -2.12
C MET A 154 14.12 8.99 -2.31
N VAL A 155 13.29 10.03 -2.41
CA VAL A 155 13.77 11.41 -2.49
C VAL A 155 14.47 11.83 -1.19
N SER A 156 13.86 11.58 -0.03
CA SER A 156 14.48 11.91 1.26
C SER A 156 15.78 11.15 1.51
N LEU A 157 15.86 9.89 1.08
CA LEU A 157 17.10 9.11 1.14
C LEU A 157 18.17 9.67 0.20
N LYS A 158 17.81 10.10 -1.01
CA LYS A 158 18.73 10.75 -1.94
C LYS A 158 19.31 12.03 -1.32
N ASP A 159 18.47 12.88 -0.77
CA ASP A 159 18.89 14.12 -0.10
C ASP A 159 19.84 13.82 1.08
N TYR A 160 19.61 12.69 1.75
CA TYR A 160 20.42 12.25 2.89
C TYR A 160 21.81 11.84 2.43
N TRP A 161 21.88 11.09 1.33
CA TRP A 161 23.14 10.65 0.74
C TRP A 161 23.94 11.81 0.18
N GLU A 162 23.27 12.81 -0.42
CA GLU A 162 23.93 14.04 -0.86
C GLU A 162 24.50 14.84 0.33
N LEU A 163 23.77 14.92 1.43
CA LEU A 163 24.24 15.56 2.66
C LEU A 163 25.44 14.84 3.26
N ALA A 164 25.37 13.50 3.36
CA ALA A 164 26.47 12.67 3.85
C ALA A 164 27.74 12.83 2.98
N ARG A 165 27.58 12.88 1.64
CA ARG A 165 28.69 13.10 0.71
C ARG A 165 29.34 14.47 0.89
N LYS A 166 28.54 15.53 1.04
CA LYS A 166 29.04 16.90 1.28
C LYS A 166 29.81 16.99 2.60
N ARG A 167 29.31 16.36 3.66
CA ARG A 167 29.99 16.29 4.96
C ARG A 167 31.34 15.58 4.85
N GLY A 168 31.40 14.40 4.24
CA GLY A 168 32.66 13.67 4.06
C GLY A 168 33.67 14.37 3.14
N ALA A 169 33.24 15.25 2.23
CA ALA A 169 34.14 16.12 1.49
C ALA A 169 34.73 17.23 2.36
N LEU A 170 33.96 17.77 3.30
CA LEU A 170 34.38 18.80 4.24
C LEU A 170 35.41 18.25 5.24
N GLU A 171 35.13 17.08 5.84
CA GLU A 171 36.02 16.40 6.78
C GLU A 171 37.40 16.06 6.16
N ARG A 172 37.46 15.84 4.83
CA ARG A 172 38.72 15.62 4.11
C ARG A 172 39.51 16.90 3.83
N LYS A 173 38.85 18.05 3.71
CA LYS A 173 39.51 19.35 3.48
C LYS A 173 40.16 19.92 4.75
N ILE A 174 39.69 19.53 5.94
CA ILE A 174 40.21 20.01 7.22
C ILE A 174 41.47 19.25 7.67
N LYS A 175 41.78 18.10 7.05
CA LYS A 175 42.95 17.25 7.38
C LYS A 175 44.24 17.60 6.63
N TYR A 176 44.21 18.60 5.75
CA TYR A 176 45.37 19.15 5.03
C TYR A 176 45.55 20.61 5.42
#